data_AF-A0A6M3GB91-F1
#
_entry.id   AF-A0A6M3GB91-F1
#
_cell.length_a   1.000
_cell.length_b   1.000
_cell.length_c   1.000
_cell.angle_alpha   90.00
_cell.angle_beta   90.00
_cell.angle_gamma   90.00
#
_symmetry.space_group_name_H-M   'P 1'
#
loop_
_entity.id
_entity.type
_entity.pdbx_description
1 polymer ?
#
loop_
_entity_poly.entity_id
_entity_poly.type
_entity_poly.pdbx_seq_one_letter_code
_entity_poly.pdbx_strand_id
1 'polypeptide(L)'
;GVPLTQLNLSASVQHIVHAYELCSSDKTVIILPLFHVHGLMAGLLSSLVAGGTVILPSSGRFSATKFWDDMKTYGATWYTAVPTIHQILLEKHKAKPESSYPNLRFIRSCSAALAPAVLQQLEEAFGAPVLEAYAMTEASHQMTSNPLPQHGPHKPGSVGKPTGIELAILDDSGRLLPTQQVGEVCIRGLNVTKGYKSNPDA
;
A
#
# COMPACT_ATOMS: atom_id res chain seq x y z
N GLY A 1 8.74 -11.89 17.92
CA GLY A 1 8.44 -12.12 16.49
C GLY A 1 6.94 -12.19 16.27
N VAL A 2 6.45 -11.85 15.08
CA VAL A 2 5.00 -11.75 14.79
C VAL A 2 4.53 -12.99 14.00
N PRO A 3 3.87 -13.98 14.63
CA PRO A 3 3.28 -15.11 13.93
C PRO A 3 1.99 -14.68 13.20
N LEU A 4 1.91 -14.96 11.90
CA LEU A 4 0.70 -14.73 11.10
C LEU A 4 0.14 -16.07 10.61
N THR A 5 -1.15 -16.27 10.80
CA THR A 5 -1.87 -17.46 10.34
C THR A 5 -2.32 -17.31 8.88
N GLN A 6 -2.67 -18.43 8.23
CA GLN A 6 -3.30 -18.40 6.90
C GLN A 6 -4.55 -17.51 6.86
N LEU A 7 -5.36 -17.52 7.93
CA LEU A 7 -6.51 -16.64 8.05
C LEU A 7 -6.12 -15.17 8.08
N ASN A 8 -5.04 -14.81 8.80
CA ASN A 8 -4.57 -13.44 8.84
C ASN A 8 -4.13 -12.95 7.44
N LEU A 9 -3.37 -13.79 6.73
CA LEU A 9 -2.92 -13.48 5.38
C LEU A 9 -4.10 -13.36 4.41
N SER A 10 -5.01 -14.34 4.42
CA SER A 10 -6.19 -14.35 3.55
C SER A 10 -7.09 -13.13 3.80
N ALA A 11 -7.32 -12.76 5.06
CA ALA A 11 -8.12 -11.59 5.40
C ALA A 11 -7.49 -10.30 4.85
N SER A 12 -6.19 -10.07 5.09
CA SER A 12 -5.55 -8.84 4.58
C SER A 12 -5.49 -8.78 3.07
N VAL A 13 -5.24 -9.90 2.39
CA VAL A 13 -5.26 -9.97 0.92
C VAL A 13 -6.65 -9.58 0.41
N GLN A 14 -7.71 -10.15 0.98
CA GLN A 14 -9.07 -9.77 0.60
C GLN A 14 -9.34 -8.29 0.87
N HIS A 15 -8.90 -7.73 1.99
CA HIS A 15 -9.07 -6.29 2.26
C HIS A 15 -8.39 -5.41 1.20
N ILE A 16 -7.19 -5.78 0.75
CA ILE A 16 -6.44 -5.05 -0.28
C ILE A 16 -7.14 -5.17 -1.64
N VAL A 17 -7.55 -6.40 -2.03
CA VAL A 17 -8.27 -6.65 -3.28
C VAL A 17 -9.57 -5.85 -3.34
N HIS A 18 -10.35 -5.84 -2.26
CA HIS A 18 -11.60 -5.08 -2.21
C HIS A 18 -11.36 -3.56 -2.18
N ALA A 19 -10.38 -3.07 -1.42
CA ALA A 19 -10.11 -1.64 -1.30
C ALA A 19 -9.69 -0.98 -2.62
N TYR A 20 -8.99 -1.72 -3.48
CA TYR A 20 -8.50 -1.24 -4.77
C TYR A 20 -9.18 -1.88 -5.97
N GLU A 21 -10.24 -2.65 -5.75
CA GLU A 21 -10.98 -3.37 -6.80
C GLU A 21 -10.01 -4.07 -7.77
N LEU A 22 -9.05 -4.80 -7.21
CA LEU A 22 -8.08 -5.54 -8.01
C LEU A 22 -8.80 -6.68 -8.72
N CYS A 23 -8.47 -6.90 -9.99
CA CYS A 23 -9.04 -7.97 -10.81
C CYS A 23 -8.01 -8.55 -11.78
N SER A 24 -8.45 -9.48 -12.62
CA SER A 24 -7.56 -10.22 -13.52
C SER A 24 -6.92 -9.38 -14.63
N SER A 25 -7.43 -8.17 -14.89
CA SER A 25 -6.79 -7.23 -15.82
C SER A 25 -5.67 -6.42 -15.17
N ASP A 26 -5.51 -6.46 -13.84
CA ASP A 26 -4.48 -5.68 -13.17
C ASP A 26 -3.11 -6.30 -13.27
N LYS A 27 -2.12 -5.44 -13.46
CA LYS A 27 -0.72 -5.83 -13.61
C LYS A 27 0.16 -4.88 -12.81
N THR A 28 1.11 -5.42 -12.06
CA THR A 28 2.04 -4.60 -11.26
C THR A 28 3.47 -5.09 -11.34
N VAL A 29 4.43 -4.17 -11.21
CA VAL A 29 5.86 -4.50 -11.09
C VAL A 29 6.26 -4.48 -9.63
N ILE A 30 6.91 -5.54 -9.14
CA ILE A 30 7.44 -5.60 -7.79
C ILE A 30 8.68 -4.72 -7.67
N ILE A 31 8.61 -3.73 -6.77
CA ILE A 31 9.71 -2.80 -6.47
C ILE A 31 10.10 -2.80 -4.99
N LEU A 32 9.56 -3.74 -4.22
CA LEU A 32 9.82 -3.88 -2.78
C LEU A 32 10.30 -5.30 -2.47
N PRO A 33 11.15 -5.49 -1.45
CA PRO A 33 11.57 -6.82 -1.04
C PRO A 33 10.37 -7.68 -0.60
N LEU A 34 10.33 -8.93 -1.08
CA LEU A 34 9.24 -9.87 -0.79
C LEU A 34 9.37 -10.57 0.57
N PHE A 35 10.42 -10.28 1.34
CA PHE A 35 10.55 -10.72 2.73
C PHE A 35 9.89 -9.77 3.74
N HIS A 36 9.32 -8.64 3.27
CA HIS A 36 8.52 -7.73 4.08
C HIS A 36 7.06 -7.71 3.61
N VAL A 37 6.14 -7.49 4.56
CA VAL A 37 4.69 -7.58 4.33
C VAL A 37 4.17 -6.62 3.26
N HIS A 38 4.84 -5.51 2.96
CA HIS A 38 4.38 -4.59 1.91
C HIS A 38 4.50 -5.21 0.51
N GLY A 39 5.72 -5.62 0.11
CA GLY A 39 5.91 -6.28 -1.19
C GLY A 39 5.15 -7.59 -1.27
N LEU A 40 5.20 -8.38 -0.19
CA LEU A 40 4.56 -9.70 -0.12
C LEU A 40 3.03 -9.62 -0.19
N MET A 41 2.38 -8.83 0.69
CA MET A 41 0.92 -8.82 0.81
C MET A 41 0.28 -7.96 -0.28
N ALA A 42 0.71 -6.71 -0.45
CA ALA A 42 0.08 -5.80 -1.40
C ALA A 42 0.50 -6.09 -2.83
N GLY A 43 1.80 -6.14 -3.11
CA GLY A 43 2.30 -6.31 -4.47
C GLY A 43 2.07 -7.72 -5.04
N LEU A 44 2.46 -8.75 -4.29
CA LEU A 44 2.45 -10.13 -4.78
C LEU A 44 1.12 -10.84 -4.53
N LEU A 45 0.78 -11.14 -3.27
CA LEU A 45 -0.34 -12.04 -2.94
C LEU A 45 -1.70 -11.46 -3.33
N SER A 46 -1.93 -10.15 -3.13
CA SER A 46 -3.19 -9.51 -3.52
C SER A 46 -3.41 -9.52 -5.03
N SER A 47 -2.35 -9.26 -5.81
CA SER A 47 -2.41 -9.37 -7.27
C SER A 47 -2.73 -10.79 -7.73
N LEU A 48 -2.07 -11.80 -7.14
CA LEU A 48 -2.32 -13.21 -7.49
C LEU A 48 -3.73 -13.66 -7.14
N VAL A 49 -4.24 -13.30 -5.97
CA VAL A 49 -5.60 -13.66 -5.54
C VAL A 49 -6.68 -12.95 -6.36
N ALA A 50 -6.41 -11.73 -6.83
CA ALA A 50 -7.29 -11.05 -7.78
C ALA A 50 -7.27 -11.66 -9.20
N GLY A 51 -6.39 -12.64 -9.46
CA GLY A 51 -6.15 -13.21 -10.80
C GLY A 51 -5.33 -12.31 -11.72
N GLY A 52 -4.69 -11.27 -11.18
CA GLY A 52 -3.84 -10.33 -11.92
C GLY A 52 -2.44 -10.87 -12.20
N THR A 53 -1.59 -10.03 -12.81
CA THR A 53 -0.21 -10.37 -13.16
C THR A 53 0.80 -9.62 -12.30
N VAL A 54 1.84 -10.33 -11.85
CA VAL A 54 2.96 -9.76 -11.11
C VAL A 54 4.23 -9.89 -11.95
N ILE A 55 4.89 -8.76 -12.18
CA ILE A 55 6.15 -8.69 -12.93
C ILE A 55 7.30 -8.53 -11.93
N LEU A 56 8.28 -9.42 -12.02
CA LEU A 56 9.51 -9.34 -11.23
C LEU A 56 10.62 -8.71 -12.08
N PRO A 57 11.35 -7.69 -11.56
CA PRO A 57 12.53 -7.17 -12.23
C PRO A 57 13.54 -8.29 -12.47
N SER A 58 14.14 -8.34 -13.66
CA SER A 58 15.10 -9.38 -14.05
C SER A 58 16.33 -9.46 -13.14
N SER A 59 16.68 -8.36 -12.48
CA SER A 59 17.78 -8.28 -11.51
C SER A 59 17.41 -8.80 -10.11
N GLY A 60 16.15 -9.19 -9.88
CA GLY A 60 15.63 -9.61 -8.58
C GLY A 60 15.43 -8.48 -7.57
N ARG A 61 15.59 -7.22 -7.97
CA ARG A 61 15.45 -6.04 -7.10
C ARG A 61 15.00 -4.80 -7.86
N PHE A 62 14.53 -3.79 -7.11
CA PHE A 62 14.19 -2.49 -7.70
C PHE A 62 15.36 -1.87 -8.45
N SER A 63 15.06 -1.34 -9.64
CA SER A 63 15.95 -0.53 -10.45
C SER A 63 15.17 0.65 -11.01
N ALA A 64 15.45 1.86 -10.52
CA ALA A 64 14.81 3.08 -11.02
C ALA A 64 15.00 3.24 -12.54
N THR A 65 16.12 2.77 -13.08
CA THR A 65 16.43 2.85 -14.51
C THR A 65 15.60 1.90 -15.38
N LYS A 66 15.15 0.77 -14.85
CA LYS A 66 14.34 -0.21 -15.59
C LYS A 66 12.86 -0.14 -15.28
N PHE A 67 12.49 0.51 -14.17
CA PHE A 67 11.11 0.52 -13.67
C PHE A 67 10.09 0.92 -14.73
N TRP A 68 10.24 2.09 -15.35
CA TRP A 68 9.26 2.55 -16.33
C TRP A 68 9.28 1.71 -17.62
N ASP A 69 10.42 1.17 -18.03
CA ASP A 69 10.51 0.25 -19.15
C ASP A 69 9.73 -1.04 -18.87
N ASP A 70 9.87 -1.62 -17.68
CA ASP A 70 9.11 -2.80 -17.27
C ASP A 70 7.60 -2.48 -17.19
N MET A 71 7.23 -1.35 -16.56
CA MET A 71 5.84 -0.92 -16.44
C MET A 71 5.18 -0.76 -17.83
N LYS A 72 5.87 -0.15 -18.80
CA LYS A 72 5.39 -0.01 -20.19
C LYS A 72 5.33 -1.35 -20.90
N THR A 73 6.41 -2.13 -20.86
CA THR A 73 6.55 -3.39 -21.62
C THR A 73 5.47 -4.40 -21.27
N TYR A 74 5.12 -4.49 -19.99
CA TYR A 74 4.13 -5.46 -19.51
C TYR A 74 2.72 -4.87 -19.33
N GLY A 75 2.54 -3.58 -19.62
CA GLY A 75 1.26 -2.88 -19.48
C GLY A 75 0.76 -2.85 -18.05
N ALA A 76 1.64 -2.48 -17.11
CA ALA A 76 1.29 -2.34 -15.70
C ALA A 76 0.19 -1.29 -15.49
N THR A 77 -0.78 -1.59 -14.63
CA THR A 77 -1.95 -0.75 -14.35
C THR A 77 -1.86 -0.03 -13.01
N TRP A 78 -0.99 -0.48 -12.11
CA TRP A 78 -0.75 0.16 -10.82
C TRP A 78 0.60 -0.27 -10.24
N TYR A 79 1.08 0.45 -9.22
CA TYR A 79 2.19 -0.01 -8.40
C TYR A 79 2.06 0.48 -6.96
N THR A 80 2.79 -0.17 -6.05
CA THR A 80 2.88 0.22 -4.64
C THR A 80 4.32 0.37 -4.21
N ALA A 81 4.62 1.45 -3.48
CA ALA A 81 5.96 1.75 -2.99
C ALA A 81 5.93 2.43 -1.63
N VAL A 82 7.10 2.53 -1.01
CA VAL A 82 7.33 3.41 0.14
C VAL A 82 7.71 4.82 -0.33
N PRO A 83 7.50 5.88 0.48
CA PRO A 83 7.79 7.26 0.10
C PRO A 83 9.20 7.50 -0.47
N THR A 84 10.22 6.82 0.04
CA THR A 84 11.60 6.97 -0.45
C THR A 84 11.78 6.45 -1.88
N ILE A 85 11.10 5.37 -2.26
CA ILE A 85 11.12 4.87 -3.64
C ILE A 85 10.38 5.83 -4.58
N HIS A 86 9.26 6.40 -4.12
CA HIS A 86 8.55 7.44 -4.87
C HIS A 86 9.42 8.66 -5.14
N GLN A 87 10.20 9.10 -4.15
CA GLN A 87 11.15 10.20 -4.31
C GLN A 87 12.23 9.88 -5.36
N ILE A 88 12.79 8.67 -5.35
CA ILE A 88 13.76 8.23 -6.37
C ILE A 88 13.14 8.28 -7.78
N LEU A 89 11.89 7.85 -7.93
CA LEU A 89 11.19 7.90 -9.21
C LEU A 89 10.94 9.34 -9.68
N LEU A 90 10.57 10.24 -8.77
CA LEU A 90 10.41 11.67 -9.06
C LEU A 90 11.73 12.35 -9.43
N GLU A 91 12.82 12.06 -8.71
CA GLU A 91 14.16 12.57 -9.03
C GLU A 91 14.59 12.12 -10.42
N LYS A 92 14.37 10.84 -10.75
CA LYS A 92 14.65 10.31 -12.08
C LYS A 92 13.80 11.01 -13.16
N HIS A 93 12.50 11.20 -12.91
CA HIS A 93 11.61 11.92 -13.81
C HIS A 93 12.08 13.36 -14.06
N LYS A 94 12.47 14.09 -13.00
CA LYS A 94 13.00 15.46 -13.10
C LYS A 94 14.31 15.52 -13.89
N ALA A 95 15.19 14.54 -13.70
CA ALA A 95 16.48 14.49 -14.40
C ALA A 95 16.34 14.08 -15.88
N LYS A 96 15.47 13.10 -16.16
CA LYS A 96 15.22 12.59 -17.50
C LYS A 96 13.80 11.99 -17.57
N PRO A 97 12.79 12.76 -18.01
CA PRO A 97 11.44 12.23 -18.13
C PRO A 97 11.38 11.17 -19.24
N GLU A 98 10.46 10.21 -19.08
CA GLU A 98 10.11 9.29 -20.14
C GLU A 98 9.34 10.04 -21.24
N SER A 99 9.38 9.54 -22.48
CA SER A 99 8.57 10.11 -23.57
C SER A 99 7.07 9.95 -23.33
N SER A 100 6.69 8.93 -22.55
CA SER A 100 5.32 8.67 -22.09
C SER A 100 5.35 7.77 -20.85
N TYR A 101 4.30 7.86 -20.04
CA TYR A 101 4.03 6.99 -18.90
C TYR A 101 2.82 6.10 -19.20
N PRO A 102 2.74 4.89 -18.62
CA PRO A 102 1.55 4.06 -18.71
C PRO A 102 0.36 4.76 -18.03
N ASN A 103 -0.84 4.53 -18.55
CA ASN A 103 -2.07 5.02 -17.93
C ASN A 103 -2.40 4.16 -16.70
N LEU A 104 -1.97 4.60 -15.52
CA LEU A 104 -2.16 3.86 -14.28
C LEU A 104 -3.55 4.16 -13.68
N ARG A 105 -4.20 3.13 -13.15
CA ARG A 105 -5.42 3.27 -12.34
C ARG A 105 -5.16 4.05 -11.06
N PHE A 106 -4.04 3.77 -10.40
CA PHE A 106 -3.58 4.46 -9.20
C PHE A 106 -2.11 4.16 -8.90
N ILE A 107 -1.52 4.99 -8.05
CA ILE A 107 -0.22 4.79 -7.42
C ILE A 107 -0.44 4.65 -5.92
N ARG A 108 0.12 3.63 -5.28
CA ARG A 108 -0.04 3.41 -3.85
C ARG A 108 1.21 3.77 -3.06
N SER A 109 1.02 4.49 -1.94
CA SER A 109 2.07 4.76 -0.96
C SER A 109 1.73 4.16 0.39
N CYS A 110 2.69 3.51 1.05
CA CYS A 110 2.47 2.88 2.36
C CYS A 110 3.79 2.71 3.13
N SER A 111 3.70 2.22 4.36
CA SER A 111 4.79 1.94 5.32
C SER A 111 5.46 3.14 5.99
N ALA A 112 5.34 4.34 5.43
CA ALA A 112 5.73 5.58 6.07
C ALA A 112 4.87 6.73 5.55
N ALA A 113 4.82 7.84 6.32
CA ALA A 113 4.06 9.02 5.94
C ALA A 113 4.51 9.57 4.59
N LEU A 114 3.57 9.82 3.69
CA LEU A 114 3.79 10.49 2.42
C LEU A 114 3.57 11.99 2.60
N ALA A 115 4.62 12.79 2.39
CA ALA A 115 4.47 14.23 2.43
C ALA A 115 3.47 14.70 1.35
N PRO A 116 2.51 15.61 1.66
CA PRO A 116 1.54 16.11 0.70
C PRO A 116 2.15 16.63 -0.61
N ALA A 117 3.31 17.28 -0.53
CA ALA A 117 4.04 17.76 -1.71
C ALA A 117 4.57 16.61 -2.60
N VAL A 118 4.96 15.47 -2.02
CA VAL A 118 5.38 14.29 -2.80
C VAL A 118 4.17 13.65 -3.46
N LEU A 119 3.03 13.56 -2.77
CA LEU A 119 1.77 13.10 -3.34
C LEU A 119 1.43 13.91 -4.59
N GLN A 120 1.37 15.24 -4.45
CA GLN A 120 1.06 16.14 -5.56
C GLN A 120 2.04 15.97 -6.73
N GLN A 121 3.35 15.91 -6.45
CA GLN A 121 4.36 15.72 -7.49
C GLN A 121 4.20 14.40 -8.24
N LEU A 122 3.79 13.31 -7.56
CA LEU A 122 3.52 12.02 -8.20
C LEU A 122 2.31 12.10 -9.14
N GLU A 123 1.23 12.76 -8.72
CA GLU A 123 0.04 12.94 -9.55
C GLU A 123 0.33 13.79 -10.78
N GLU A 124 1.07 14.89 -10.60
CA GLU A 124 1.51 15.77 -11.69
C GLU A 124 2.45 15.06 -12.67
N ALA A 125 3.41 14.26 -12.16
CA ALA A 125 4.41 13.61 -12.99
C ALA A 125 3.84 12.40 -13.77
N PHE A 126 2.95 11.62 -13.13
CA PHE A 126 2.54 10.30 -13.62
C PHE A 126 1.06 10.18 -13.95
N GLY A 127 0.27 11.24 -13.75
CA GLY A 127 -1.10 11.35 -14.24
C GLY A 127 -2.09 10.36 -13.62
N ALA A 128 -1.82 9.87 -12.41
CA ALA A 128 -2.64 8.87 -11.74
C ALA A 128 -2.88 9.25 -10.27
N PRO A 129 -4.05 8.91 -9.70
CA PRO A 129 -4.36 9.23 -8.32
C PRO A 129 -3.41 8.50 -7.36
N VAL A 130 -2.92 9.20 -6.34
CA VAL A 130 -2.01 8.64 -5.36
C VAL A 130 -2.73 8.32 -4.06
N LEU A 131 -2.80 7.03 -3.73
CA LEU A 131 -3.55 6.50 -2.60
C LEU A 131 -2.59 6.12 -1.48
N GLU A 132 -2.59 6.93 -0.42
CA GLU A 132 -1.83 6.62 0.80
C GLU A 132 -2.59 5.59 1.66
N ALA A 133 -1.85 4.65 2.24
CA ALA A 133 -2.35 3.58 3.11
C ALA A 133 -1.51 3.44 4.37
N TYR A 134 -2.13 2.99 5.45
CA TYR A 134 -1.44 2.65 6.70
C TYR A 134 -1.44 1.14 6.91
N ALA A 135 -0.28 0.63 7.34
CA ALA A 135 -0.03 -0.80 7.47
C ALA A 135 1.07 -1.09 8.49
N MET A 136 1.02 -2.29 9.08
CA MET A 136 2.05 -2.83 9.96
C MET A 136 2.07 -4.36 9.92
N THR A 137 3.13 -4.97 10.45
CA THR A 137 3.31 -6.43 10.40
C THR A 137 2.24 -7.17 11.19
N GLU A 138 1.88 -6.64 12.36
CA GLU A 138 0.88 -7.16 13.30
C GLU A 138 -0.53 -7.19 12.71
N ALA A 139 -0.81 -6.35 11.72
CA ALA A 139 -2.08 -6.30 10.98
C ALA A 139 -2.02 -7.06 9.64
N SER A 140 -1.00 -7.91 9.44
CA SER A 140 -0.75 -8.60 8.17
C SER A 140 -0.68 -7.67 6.96
N HIS A 141 -0.05 -6.49 7.14
CA HIS A 141 -0.07 -5.35 6.24
C HIS A 141 -1.23 -4.37 6.50
N GLN A 142 -2.27 -4.32 5.66
CA GLN A 142 -3.12 -3.13 5.53
C GLN A 142 -4.13 -2.97 6.67
N MET A 143 -4.21 -1.75 7.22
CA MET A 143 -5.23 -1.33 8.18
C MET A 143 -6.22 -0.33 7.57
N THR A 144 -5.69 0.71 6.93
CA THR A 144 -6.50 1.77 6.31
C THR A 144 -5.96 2.13 4.94
N SER A 145 -6.81 2.70 4.08
CA SER A 145 -6.36 3.36 2.85
C SER A 145 -7.31 4.45 2.39
N ASN A 146 -6.76 5.42 1.64
CA ASN A 146 -7.56 6.29 0.80
C ASN A 146 -8.29 5.48 -0.29
N PRO A 147 -9.56 5.80 -0.57
CA PRO A 147 -10.36 5.06 -1.53
C PRO A 147 -9.93 5.36 -2.97
N LEU A 148 -10.32 4.50 -3.91
CA LEU A 148 -10.30 4.84 -5.34
C LEU A 148 -11.19 6.07 -5.61
N PRO A 149 -10.89 6.90 -6.63
CA PRO A 149 -11.61 8.15 -6.89
C PRO A 149 -13.14 8.00 -7.03
N GLN A 150 -13.63 6.88 -7.58
CA GLN A 150 -15.07 6.63 -7.70
C GLN A 150 -15.80 6.45 -6.36
N HIS A 151 -15.06 6.17 -5.28
CA HIS A 151 -15.59 5.96 -3.93
C HIS A 151 -15.35 7.15 -2.99
N GLY A 152 -14.74 8.22 -3.49
CA GLY A 152 -14.54 9.47 -2.76
C GLY A 152 -13.13 10.03 -2.89
N PRO A 153 -12.85 11.17 -2.22
CA PRO A 153 -11.55 11.82 -2.31
C PRO A 153 -10.49 11.06 -1.51
N HIS A 154 -9.29 10.98 -2.07
CA HIS A 154 -8.06 10.75 -1.31
C HIS A 154 -7.56 12.09 -0.74
N LYS A 155 -7.12 12.08 0.52
CA LYS A 155 -6.77 13.30 1.26
C LYS A 155 -5.27 13.32 1.57
N PRO A 156 -4.50 14.28 1.04
CA PRO A 156 -3.09 14.43 1.39
C PRO A 156 -2.89 14.58 2.90
N GLY A 157 -1.92 13.85 3.46
CA GLY A 157 -1.66 13.80 4.90
C GLY A 157 -2.62 12.90 5.69
N SER A 158 -3.48 12.14 5.01
CA SER A 158 -4.35 11.14 5.62
C SER A 158 -4.08 9.76 5.03
N VAL A 159 -4.16 8.72 5.86
CA VAL A 159 -4.07 7.32 5.46
C VAL A 159 -5.44 6.70 5.16
N GLY A 160 -6.49 7.53 5.09
CA GLY A 160 -7.83 7.17 4.67
C GLY A 160 -8.66 6.42 5.71
N LYS A 161 -9.47 5.47 5.25
CA LYS A 161 -10.50 4.78 6.06
C LYS A 161 -10.11 3.32 6.36
N PRO A 162 -10.63 2.72 7.43
CA PRO A 162 -10.43 1.29 7.72
C PRO A 162 -10.83 0.40 6.54
N THR A 163 -10.03 -0.63 6.26
CA THR A 163 -10.32 -1.62 5.20
C THR A 163 -10.53 -3.00 5.80
N GLY A 164 -11.79 -3.43 5.92
CA GLY A 164 -12.16 -4.75 6.44
C GLY A 164 -11.89 -4.98 7.94
N ILE A 165 -11.63 -3.91 8.69
CA ILE A 165 -11.34 -3.96 10.12
C ILE A 165 -12.17 -2.93 10.89
N GLU A 166 -12.30 -3.15 12.18
CA GLU A 166 -12.70 -2.12 13.13
C GLU A 166 -11.48 -1.28 13.52
N LEU A 167 -11.68 0.03 13.62
CA LEU A 167 -10.66 0.99 14.05
C LEU A 167 -11.30 1.96 15.04
N ALA A 168 -10.58 2.22 16.12
CA ALA A 168 -10.95 3.19 17.15
C ALA A 168 -9.76 4.08 17.49
N ILE A 169 -10.06 5.28 17.98
CA ILE A 169 -9.08 6.15 18.63
C ILE A 169 -9.37 6.13 20.12
N LEU A 170 -8.42 5.68 20.93
CA LEU A 170 -8.57 5.56 22.39
C LEU A 170 -7.68 6.56 23.13
N ASP A 171 -8.12 6.99 24.31
CA ASP A 171 -7.26 7.67 25.29
C ASP A 171 -6.46 6.66 26.14
N ASP A 172 -5.55 7.16 26.98
CA ASP A 172 -4.70 6.34 27.86
C ASP A 172 -5.48 5.47 28.86
N SER A 173 -6.78 5.77 29.07
CA SER A 173 -7.68 4.99 29.92
C SER A 173 -8.51 3.96 29.15
N GLY A 174 -8.29 3.83 27.83
CA GLY A 174 -9.01 2.91 26.94
C GLY A 174 -10.39 3.40 26.53
N ARG A 175 -10.72 4.69 26.71
CA ARG A 175 -12.02 5.24 26.31
C ARG A 175 -11.99 5.73 24.88
N LEU A 176 -13.09 5.50 24.16
CA LEU A 176 -13.29 6.01 22.81
C LEU A 176 -13.25 7.54 22.79
N LEU A 177 -12.39 8.09 21.94
CA LEU A 177 -12.30 9.52 21.68
C LEU A 177 -13.22 9.92 20.51
N PRO A 178 -13.84 11.11 20.57
CA PRO A 178 -14.63 11.63 19.46
C PRO A 178 -13.72 12.08 18.30
N THR A 179 -14.32 12.26 17.12
CA THR A 179 -13.63 12.76 15.93
C THR A 179 -12.87 14.07 16.21
N GLN A 180 -11.70 14.22 15.59
CA GLN A 180 -10.78 15.36 15.73
C GLN A 180 -9.98 15.42 17.05
N GLN A 181 -10.03 14.38 17.89
CA GLN A 181 -9.11 14.24 19.01
C GLN A 181 -7.95 13.30 18.68
N VAL A 182 -6.79 13.58 19.29
CA VAL A 182 -5.57 12.77 19.15
C VAL A 182 -5.56 11.71 20.24
N GLY A 183 -5.27 10.47 19.87
CA GLY A 183 -5.14 9.32 20.77
C GLY A 183 -4.50 8.13 20.06
N GLU A 184 -4.51 6.98 20.71
CA GLU A 184 -3.95 5.75 20.17
C GLU A 184 -4.85 5.13 19.10
N VAL A 185 -4.27 4.71 17.98
CA VAL A 185 -4.98 3.96 16.93
C VAL A 185 -5.07 2.50 17.34
N CYS A 186 -6.28 2.04 17.64
CA CYS A 186 -6.55 0.65 18.02
C CYS A 186 -7.33 -0.05 16.92
N ILE A 187 -6.98 -1.31 16.63
CA ILE A 187 -7.59 -2.09 15.55
C ILE A 187 -8.13 -3.42 16.05
N ARG A 188 -9.18 -3.92 15.39
CA ARG A 188 -9.67 -5.29 15.56
C ARG A 188 -10.10 -5.86 14.22
N GLY A 189 -9.61 -7.05 13.88
CA GLY A 189 -9.92 -7.68 12.60
C GLY A 189 -9.28 -9.05 12.44
N LEU A 190 -9.74 -9.80 11.44
CA LEU A 190 -9.24 -11.15 11.15
C LEU A 190 -7.79 -11.16 10.63
N ASN A 191 -7.30 -10.03 10.12
CA ASN A 191 -5.93 -9.82 9.68
C ASN A 191 -4.93 -9.58 10.83
N VAL A 192 -5.41 -9.34 12.05
CA VAL A 192 -4.55 -9.03 13.21
C VAL A 192 -3.96 -10.31 13.81
N THR A 193 -2.68 -10.26 14.13
CA THR A 193 -1.96 -11.32 14.85
C THR A 193 -2.67 -11.71 16.15
N LYS A 194 -2.46 -12.95 16.60
CA LYS A 194 -2.94 -13.42 17.92
C LYS A 194 -2.03 -13.00 19.08
N GLY A 195 -0.95 -12.29 18.79
CA GLY A 195 0.02 -11.80 19.76
C GLY A 195 1.44 -12.15 19.35
N TYR A 196 2.40 -11.66 20.12
CA TYR A 196 3.81 -11.91 19.86
C TYR A 196 4.22 -13.32 20.29
N LYS A 197 5.08 -13.97 19.50
CA LYS A 197 5.64 -15.27 19.86
C LYS A 197 6.48 -15.13 21.13
N SER A 198 6.15 -15.94 22.14
CA SER A 198 6.89 -16.06 23.40
C SER A 198 6.99 -14.72 24.17
N ASN A 199 5.96 -13.88 24.09
CA ASN A 199 5.89 -12.64 24.86
C ASN A 199 4.44 -12.37 25.32
N PRO A 200 4.02 -12.90 26.48
CA PRO A 200 2.65 -12.78 26.97
C PRO A 200 2.30 -11.39 27.52
N ASP A 201 3.29 -10.54 27.82
CA ASP A 201 3.10 -9.23 28.44
C ASP A 201 2.91 -8.09 27.41
N ALA A 202 2.96 -8.41 26.11
CA ALA A 202 2.92 -7.45 25.01
C ALA A 202 1.57 -7.39 24.30
#